data_AF-K9WDF0-F1
#
_entry.id   AF-K9WDF0-F1
#
_cell.length_a   1.000
_cell.length_b   1.000
_cell.length_c   1.000
_cell.angle_alpha   90.00
_cell.angle_beta   90.00
_cell.angle_gamma   90.00
#
_symmetry.space_group_name_H-M   'P 1'
#
loop_
_entity.id
_entity.type
_entity.pdbx_description
1 polymer ?
#
loop_
_entity_poly.entity_id
_entity_poly.type
_entity_poly.pdbx_seq_one_letter_code
_entity_poly.pdbx_strand_id
1 'polypeptide(L)'
;MAGFNLPFKFPFRKAQNISGIDPSLKSKQPVILKPSIPSPPASKSFAELEREVEAQYHATYPHKQPVPQKAKRGVLSKIIWMGILLGIPVGVVWVANLPYPVIRRPVAQKAPILLLPSYMNMEANYRQAITSVEQAEQLIENPTSPADLHRGEQKVKEAQKNLDALPVWFLNDWPEYRAWWYDWRFSIYGFNAARTKVGQLDAKVFQEKNAQTSLTQSEQDILKAKQQYQQASTPIDKQAAISSWRSAINQLEQVPSITLAGKTAKAKLEDYQRDVQEIVGLAAGNERVSTLITAARQFSWEAAKAGQNPPHTVAEWEQVENLWEQAIAQLQQIRSDDLTGYAEAQKLLAQYNRNLGQVKIRQQAEQASVEALQQSQSKIERLLASIPADAQSVNRNYTISELQGIIYELEKVQNGTTAYLKAQSLLLSAQNKLKQLQP
;
A
#
# COMPACT_ATOMS: atom_id res chain seq x y z
N MET A 1 -42.55 -31.88 -49.86
CA MET A 1 -43.74 -31.08 -50.22
C MET A 1 -44.18 -30.31 -48.98
N ALA A 2 -44.39 -28.99 -49.12
CA ALA A 2 -44.99 -28.02 -48.19
C ALA A 2 -44.34 -27.90 -46.78
N GLY A 3 -43.73 -26.82 -46.31
CA GLY A 3 -43.80 -25.41 -46.71
C GLY A 3 -44.91 -24.69 -45.95
N PHE A 4 -44.62 -24.14 -44.75
CA PHE A 4 -45.29 -22.96 -44.18
C PHE A 4 -44.39 -22.24 -43.17
N ASN A 5 -44.52 -20.92 -43.14
CA ASN A 5 -43.51 -19.94 -42.74
C ASN A 5 -44.13 -18.99 -41.69
N LEU A 6 -43.30 -18.54 -40.72
CA LEU A 6 -43.40 -17.31 -39.87
C LEU A 6 -44.50 -17.25 -38.76
N PRO A 7 -44.46 -16.26 -37.84
CA PRO A 7 -43.33 -15.63 -37.10
C PRO A 7 -43.64 -15.41 -35.59
N PHE A 8 -42.63 -15.33 -34.71
CA PHE A 8 -42.83 -14.75 -33.36
C PHE A 8 -41.91 -13.56 -33.10
N LYS A 9 -42.55 -12.41 -32.89
CA LYS A 9 -41.98 -11.10 -32.57
C LYS A 9 -41.69 -11.02 -31.07
N PHE A 10 -40.50 -10.60 -30.68
CA PHE A 10 -40.19 -10.15 -29.32
C PHE A 10 -40.51 -8.66 -29.17
N PRO A 11 -41.18 -8.22 -28.10
CA PRO A 11 -41.34 -6.80 -27.81
C PRO A 11 -40.06 -6.24 -27.15
N PHE A 12 -39.33 -5.41 -27.90
CA PHE A 12 -38.35 -4.47 -27.36
C PHE A 12 -39.10 -3.41 -26.52
N ARG A 13 -38.84 -3.36 -25.21
CA ARG A 13 -39.23 -2.21 -24.37
C ARG A 13 -38.33 -1.02 -24.73
N LYS A 14 -38.95 0.05 -25.22
CA LYS A 14 -38.36 1.39 -25.32
C LYS A 14 -38.09 1.94 -23.91
N ALA A 15 -36.85 2.31 -23.64
CA ALA A 15 -36.52 3.23 -22.56
C ALA A 15 -37.02 4.63 -22.95
N GLN A 16 -37.94 5.18 -22.17
CA GLN A 16 -38.37 6.56 -22.27
C GLN A 16 -37.23 7.46 -21.79
N ASN A 17 -36.71 8.25 -22.72
CA ASN A 17 -35.79 9.33 -22.46
C ASN A 17 -36.64 10.60 -22.31
N ILE A 18 -36.79 11.09 -21.08
CA ILE A 18 -37.45 12.36 -20.78
C ILE A 18 -36.69 12.97 -19.61
N SER A 19 -35.92 14.03 -19.84
CA SER A 19 -36.38 15.37 -19.49
C SER A 19 -35.25 16.39 -19.68
N GLY A 20 -35.66 17.56 -20.15
CA GLY A 20 -34.81 18.68 -20.54
C GLY A 20 -33.99 19.25 -19.41
N ILE A 21 -32.80 19.73 -19.79
CA ILE A 21 -31.98 20.64 -19.01
C ILE A 21 -32.43 22.05 -19.40
N ASP A 22 -33.01 22.78 -18.44
CA ASP A 22 -33.20 24.23 -18.52
C ASP A 22 -32.28 24.90 -17.48
N PRO A 23 -31.34 25.79 -17.88
CA PRO A 23 -30.36 26.35 -16.98
C PRO A 23 -30.78 27.74 -16.50
N SER A 24 -31.62 27.82 -15.47
CA SER A 24 -31.60 28.95 -14.53
C SER A 24 -32.54 28.65 -13.38
N LEU A 25 -32.09 28.86 -12.14
CA LEU A 25 -32.91 29.40 -11.04
C LEU A 25 -32.01 29.57 -9.80
N LYS A 26 -31.77 30.85 -9.47
CA LYS A 26 -31.30 31.32 -8.16
C LYS A 26 -32.41 31.12 -7.12
N SER A 27 -32.10 30.51 -5.97
CA SER A 27 -32.78 30.73 -4.68
C SER A 27 -31.93 30.08 -3.57
N LYS A 28 -31.21 30.83 -2.72
CA LYS A 28 -31.61 31.38 -1.42
C LYS A 28 -32.10 30.36 -0.36
N GLN A 29 -31.14 29.98 0.51
CA GLN A 29 -31.20 29.76 1.97
C GLN A 29 -31.99 28.54 2.54
N PRO A 30 -31.49 27.88 3.61
CA PRO A 30 -31.35 28.47 4.95
C PRO A 30 -29.98 28.32 5.61
N VAL A 31 -29.68 29.31 6.45
CA VAL A 31 -28.55 29.36 7.39
C VAL A 31 -28.75 28.27 8.45
N ILE A 32 -27.92 27.24 8.42
CA ILE A 32 -27.73 26.31 9.52
C ILE A 32 -26.52 26.83 10.33
N LEU A 33 -26.79 27.25 11.56
CA LEU A 33 -25.78 27.60 12.55
C LEU A 33 -24.92 26.36 12.83
N LYS A 34 -23.70 26.34 12.30
CA LYS A 34 -22.66 25.37 12.72
C LYS A 34 -22.10 25.80 14.08
N PRO A 35 -21.90 24.88 15.02
CA PRO A 35 -21.17 25.18 16.25
C PRO A 35 -19.74 25.61 15.91
N SER A 36 -19.34 26.74 16.47
CA SER A 36 -18.01 27.34 16.34
C SER A 36 -16.95 26.44 16.97
N ILE A 37 -16.36 25.58 16.13
CA ILE A 37 -15.08 24.94 16.38
C ILE A 37 -14.01 26.00 16.02
N PRO A 38 -13.04 26.30 16.89
CA PRO A 38 -12.03 27.30 16.60
C PRO A 38 -11.25 26.90 15.35
N SER A 39 -11.22 27.79 14.35
CA SER A 39 -10.37 27.66 13.19
C SER A 39 -8.93 27.39 13.65
N PRO A 40 -8.20 26.43 13.05
CA PRO A 40 -6.77 26.30 13.32
C PRO A 40 -6.10 27.64 12.96
N PRO A 41 -5.12 28.11 13.76
CA PRO A 41 -4.44 29.36 13.46
C PRO A 41 -3.89 29.28 12.03
N ALA A 42 -4.12 30.33 11.25
CA ALA A 42 -3.58 30.46 9.91
C ALA A 42 -2.10 30.03 9.93
N SER A 43 -1.75 29.08 9.05
CA SER A 43 -0.38 28.60 8.93
C SER A 43 0.52 29.80 8.68
N LYS A 44 1.34 30.15 9.67
CA LYS A 44 2.29 31.25 9.60
C LYS A 44 3.16 31.05 8.36
N SER A 45 3.34 32.10 7.58
CA SER A 45 4.23 32.03 6.41
C SER A 45 5.66 31.73 6.88
N PHE A 46 6.49 31.14 6.02
CA PHE A 46 7.88 30.83 6.36
C PHE A 46 8.63 32.05 6.93
N ALA A 47 8.40 33.25 6.39
CA ALA A 47 8.97 34.50 6.88
C ALA A 47 8.49 34.92 8.29
N GLU A 48 7.32 34.46 8.69
CA GLU A 48 6.68 34.76 9.97
C GLU A 48 7.11 33.75 11.05
N LEU A 49 7.35 32.50 10.65
CA LEU A 49 8.04 31.50 11.47
C LEU A 49 9.52 31.85 11.65
N GLU A 50 10.22 32.35 10.62
CA GLU A 50 11.59 32.86 10.74
C GLU A 50 11.67 34.00 11.77
N ARG A 51 10.75 34.97 11.71
CA ARG A 51 10.71 36.07 12.69
C ARG A 51 10.37 35.61 14.11
N GLU A 52 9.53 34.60 14.27
CA GLU A 52 9.15 34.10 15.58
C GLU A 52 10.27 33.24 16.21
N VAL A 53 10.96 32.45 15.40
CA VAL A 53 12.15 31.69 15.80
C VAL A 53 13.31 32.64 16.11
N GLU A 54 13.52 33.70 15.33
CA GLU A 54 14.48 34.76 15.63
C GLU A 54 14.13 35.51 16.93
N ALA A 55 12.85 35.82 17.15
CA ALA A 55 12.38 36.47 18.37
C ALA A 55 12.55 35.58 19.62
N GLN A 56 12.27 34.28 19.52
CA GLN A 56 12.52 33.31 20.59
C GLN A 56 14.02 33.12 20.84
N TYR A 57 14.84 33.07 19.79
CA TYR A 57 16.30 32.99 19.90
C TYR A 57 16.91 34.20 20.63
N HIS A 58 16.39 35.41 20.37
CA HIS A 58 16.82 36.64 21.06
C HIS A 58 16.31 36.79 22.50
N ALA A 59 15.27 36.05 22.90
CA ALA A 59 14.72 36.08 24.25
C ALA A 59 15.48 35.16 25.23
N THR A 60 16.03 34.04 24.75
CA THR A 60 16.72 33.04 25.60
C THR A 60 18.23 33.30 25.74
N TYR A 61 18.81 34.08 24.82
CA TYR A 61 20.23 34.46 24.86
C TYR A 61 20.35 35.99 24.73
N PRO A 62 20.64 36.73 25.81
CA PRO A 62 20.78 38.17 25.71
C PRO A 62 22.05 38.48 24.92
N HIS A 63 21.86 38.74 23.63
CA HIS A 63 22.85 39.36 22.79
C HIS A 63 23.08 40.78 23.33
N LYS A 64 24.32 41.15 23.66
CA LYS A 64 24.67 42.56 23.74
C LYS A 64 24.41 43.13 22.35
N GLN A 65 23.31 43.89 22.19
CA GLN A 65 23.06 44.61 20.96
C GLN A 65 24.31 45.41 20.60
N PRO A 66 24.83 45.30 19.38
CA PRO A 66 25.78 46.30 18.91
C PRO A 66 25.02 47.62 18.84
N VAL A 67 25.45 48.57 19.67
CA VAL A 67 25.12 50.00 19.52
C VAL A 67 25.18 50.34 18.03
N PRO A 68 24.22 51.08 17.45
CA PRO A 68 24.24 51.41 16.03
C PRO A 68 25.47 52.27 15.75
N GLN A 69 26.56 51.63 15.34
CA GLN A 69 27.70 52.33 14.80
C GLN A 69 27.30 52.73 13.39
N LYS A 70 26.85 54.00 13.26
CA LYS A 70 26.90 54.76 12.00
C LYS A 70 28.13 54.29 11.23
N ALA A 71 27.92 53.80 10.01
CA ALA A 71 28.99 53.36 9.14
C ALA A 71 30.08 54.44 9.07
N LYS A 72 31.15 54.25 9.84
CA LYS A 72 32.38 55.03 9.70
C LYS A 72 33.09 54.47 8.48
N ARG A 73 32.64 54.88 7.30
CA ARG A 73 33.55 55.13 6.18
C ARG A 73 34.66 56.04 6.75
N GLY A 74 35.84 55.50 7.00
CA GLY A 74 36.99 56.31 7.40
C GLY A 74 37.91 55.75 8.48
N VAL A 75 38.24 54.46 8.45
CA VAL A 75 39.44 53.95 9.17
C VAL A 75 40.42 53.29 8.21
N LEU A 76 39.97 52.50 7.23
CA LEU A 76 40.85 51.94 6.19
C LEU A 76 41.48 53.02 5.28
N SER A 77 40.77 54.14 5.03
CA SER A 77 41.29 55.26 4.22
C SER A 77 42.27 56.17 4.97
N LYS A 78 42.31 56.11 6.32
CA LYS A 78 43.23 56.92 7.15
C LYS A 78 44.60 56.27 7.33
N ILE A 79 44.68 54.93 7.23
CA ILE A 79 45.97 54.21 7.30
C ILE A 79 46.75 54.37 5.99
N ILE A 80 46.05 54.41 4.85
CA ILE A 80 46.67 54.75 3.56
C ILE A 80 47.26 56.18 3.59
N TRP A 81 46.66 57.10 4.35
CA TRP A 81 47.15 58.48 4.51
C TRP A 81 48.29 58.65 5.54
N MET A 82 48.52 57.71 6.45
CA MET A 82 49.73 57.75 7.30
C MET A 82 51.01 57.34 6.55
N GLY A 83 50.90 56.59 5.45
CA GLY A 83 52.03 56.34 4.54
C GLY A 83 52.47 57.57 3.73
N ILE A 84 51.53 58.51 3.49
CA ILE A 84 51.80 59.77 2.78
C ILE A 84 52.57 60.76 3.67
N LEU A 85 52.42 60.70 5.01
CA LEU A 85 53.20 61.50 5.95
C LEU A 85 54.70 61.09 6.05
N LEU A 86 55.07 59.94 5.50
CA LEU A 86 56.44 59.39 5.49
C LEU A 86 57.08 59.33 4.09
N GLY A 87 56.42 59.89 3.06
CA GLY A 87 57.00 60.00 1.71
C GLY A 87 57.17 58.68 0.95
N ILE A 88 56.44 57.61 1.30
CA ILE A 88 56.54 56.32 0.63
C ILE A 88 55.55 56.26 -0.55
N PRO A 89 56.01 56.08 -1.81
CA PRO A 89 55.13 56.00 -2.98
C PRO A 89 54.18 54.79 -2.91
N VAL A 90 52.93 54.96 -3.33
CA VAL A 90 51.91 53.88 -3.39
C VAL A 90 52.39 52.65 -4.17
N GLY A 91 53.23 52.84 -5.19
CA GLY A 91 53.84 51.74 -5.96
C GLY A 91 54.80 50.87 -5.14
N VAL A 92 55.49 51.43 -4.14
CA VAL A 92 56.41 50.69 -3.25
C VAL A 92 55.63 49.78 -2.30
N VAL A 93 54.46 50.23 -1.81
CA VAL A 93 53.56 49.41 -0.98
C VAL A 93 53.04 48.21 -1.78
N TRP A 94 52.69 48.40 -3.05
CA TRP A 94 52.19 47.32 -3.91
C TRP A 94 53.24 46.24 -4.18
N VAL A 95 54.47 46.64 -4.54
CA VAL A 95 55.60 45.70 -4.77
C VAL A 95 56.01 45.01 -3.47
N ALA A 96 56.07 45.74 -2.36
CA ALA A 96 56.40 45.19 -1.04
C ALA A 96 55.36 44.19 -0.54
N ASN A 97 54.09 44.35 -0.95
CA ASN A 97 52.98 43.50 -0.54
C ASN A 97 52.78 42.25 -1.43
N LEU A 98 53.63 42.02 -2.44
CA LEU A 98 53.56 40.83 -3.27
C LEU A 98 53.77 39.54 -2.43
N PRO A 99 53.09 38.43 -2.75
CA PRO A 99 53.16 37.17 -2.00
C PRO A 99 54.43 36.36 -2.30
N TYR A 100 55.60 37.01 -2.43
CA TYR A 100 56.89 36.34 -2.69
C TYR A 100 57.80 36.39 -1.45
N PRO A 101 58.23 35.24 -0.90
CA PRO A 101 59.06 35.18 0.31
C PRO A 101 60.35 36.01 0.22
N VAL A 102 60.99 36.00 -0.96
CA VAL A 102 62.25 36.70 -1.23
C VAL A 102 62.12 38.22 -1.08
N ILE A 103 60.95 38.77 -1.42
CA ILE A 103 60.68 40.21 -1.33
C ILE A 103 60.16 40.57 0.07
N ARG A 104 59.33 39.70 0.67
CA ARG A 104 58.69 39.98 1.96
C ARG A 104 59.62 39.89 3.17
N ARG A 105 60.57 38.95 3.20
CA ARG A 105 61.50 38.78 4.34
C ARG A 105 62.28 40.06 4.66
N PRO A 106 62.94 40.73 3.68
CA PRO A 106 63.61 42.00 3.94
C PRO A 106 62.66 43.13 4.35
N VAL A 107 61.46 43.18 3.76
CA VAL A 107 60.43 44.20 4.08
C VAL A 107 59.91 44.00 5.50
N ALA A 108 59.67 42.76 5.93
CA ALA A 108 59.22 42.45 7.28
C ALA A 108 60.26 42.86 8.34
N GLN A 109 61.56 42.73 8.05
CA GLN A 109 62.64 43.13 8.96
C GLN A 109 62.87 44.64 9.00
N LYS A 110 62.79 45.33 7.86
CA LYS A 110 63.20 46.74 7.73
C LYS A 110 62.04 47.74 7.73
N ALA A 111 60.87 47.33 7.28
CA ALA A 111 59.69 48.20 7.13
C ALA A 111 58.37 47.40 7.28
N PRO A 112 58.12 46.76 8.45
CA PRO A 112 56.98 45.86 8.65
C PRO A 112 55.61 46.49 8.41
N ILE A 113 55.49 47.82 8.57
CA ILE A 113 54.27 48.59 8.35
C ILE A 113 53.73 48.43 6.91
N LEU A 114 54.60 48.20 5.93
CA LEU A 114 54.21 48.04 4.53
C LEU A 114 53.45 46.74 4.25
N LEU A 115 53.55 45.74 5.13
CA LEU A 115 52.89 44.44 5.00
C LEU A 115 51.56 44.34 5.77
N LEU A 116 51.22 45.38 6.56
CA LEU A 116 50.03 45.40 7.41
C LEU A 116 48.73 45.07 6.67
N PRO A 117 48.43 45.65 5.49
CA PRO A 117 47.17 45.37 4.80
C PRO A 117 47.00 43.88 4.43
N SER A 118 48.08 43.23 3.99
CA SER A 118 48.02 41.80 3.68
C SER A 118 47.90 40.93 4.92
N TYR A 119 48.62 41.27 5.99
CA TYR A 119 48.51 40.48 7.20
C TYR A 119 47.13 40.64 7.84
N MET A 120 46.53 41.84 7.81
CA MET A 120 45.14 42.05 8.22
C MET A 120 44.15 41.22 7.40
N ASN A 121 44.37 41.10 6.08
CA ASN A 121 43.53 40.26 5.22
C ASN A 121 43.68 38.77 5.54
N MET A 122 44.91 38.29 5.81
CA MET A 122 45.17 36.91 6.23
C MET A 122 44.53 36.61 7.58
N GLU A 123 44.68 37.49 8.56
CA GLU A 123 44.04 37.35 9.87
C GLU A 123 42.51 37.35 9.75
N ALA A 124 41.93 38.18 8.88
CA ALA A 124 40.50 38.19 8.63
C ALA A 124 40.01 36.85 8.04
N ASN A 125 40.68 36.34 7.00
CA ASN A 125 40.37 35.04 6.42
C ASN A 125 40.54 33.91 7.44
N TYR A 126 41.63 33.90 8.22
CA TYR A 126 41.84 32.90 9.26
C TYR A 126 40.72 32.94 10.31
N ARG A 127 40.38 34.11 10.85
CA ARG A 127 39.29 34.23 11.84
C ARG A 127 37.95 33.79 11.28
N GLN A 128 37.63 34.20 10.05
CA GLN A 128 36.40 33.78 9.39
C GLN A 128 36.38 32.28 9.15
N ALA A 129 37.52 31.66 8.78
CA ALA A 129 37.63 30.23 8.65
C ALA A 129 37.32 29.51 9.97
N ILE A 130 37.92 29.93 11.09
CA ILE A 130 37.66 29.32 12.40
C ILE A 130 36.19 29.44 12.78
N THR A 131 35.59 30.64 12.66
CA THR A 131 34.17 30.83 12.95
C THR A 131 33.26 29.99 12.05
N SER A 132 33.57 29.87 10.76
CA SER A 132 32.81 29.01 9.84
C SER A 132 32.96 27.53 10.20
N VAL A 133 34.12 27.07 10.67
CA VAL A 133 34.31 25.69 11.17
C VAL A 133 33.44 25.44 12.41
N GLU A 134 33.45 26.35 13.38
CA GLU A 134 32.63 26.22 14.60
C GLU A 134 31.13 26.17 14.26
N GLN A 135 30.67 27.02 13.34
CA GLN A 135 29.28 27.01 12.86
C GLN A 135 28.95 25.72 12.11
N ALA A 136 29.85 25.24 11.24
CA ALA A 136 29.67 23.99 10.52
C ALA A 136 29.59 22.80 11.48
N GLU A 137 30.45 22.75 12.48
CA GLU A 137 30.49 21.69 13.49
C GLU A 137 29.17 21.59 14.26
N GLN A 138 28.63 22.71 14.73
CA GLN A 138 27.34 22.73 15.43
C GLN A 138 26.20 22.17 14.57
N LEU A 139 26.20 22.49 13.27
CA LEU A 139 25.14 22.10 12.34
C LEU A 139 25.26 20.65 11.84
N ILE A 140 26.49 20.13 11.75
CA ILE A 140 26.78 18.81 11.16
C ILE A 140 26.94 17.73 12.22
N GLU A 141 27.44 18.05 13.41
CA GLU A 141 27.67 17.02 14.42
C GLU A 141 26.38 16.50 15.03
N ASN A 142 25.43 17.40 15.26
CA ASN A 142 24.14 17.10 15.87
C ASN A 142 22.99 17.72 15.05
N PRO A 143 22.79 17.28 13.80
CA PRO A 143 21.76 17.84 12.95
C PRO A 143 20.38 17.45 13.50
N THR A 144 19.47 18.42 13.51
CA THR A 144 18.05 18.17 13.86
C THR A 144 17.18 18.06 12.61
N SER A 145 17.66 18.58 11.48
CA SER A 145 16.97 18.56 10.20
C SER A 145 17.95 18.45 9.02
N PRO A 146 17.46 18.03 7.83
CA PRO A 146 18.24 18.13 6.59
C PRO A 146 18.67 19.57 6.24
N ALA A 147 17.93 20.58 6.71
CA ALA A 147 18.28 21.98 6.49
C ALA A 147 19.53 22.39 7.28
N ASP A 148 19.72 21.85 8.49
CA ASP A 148 20.93 22.07 9.28
C ASP A 148 22.16 21.54 8.54
N LEU A 149 22.06 20.33 7.98
CA LEU A 149 23.13 19.71 7.19
C LEU A 149 23.50 20.54 5.97
N HIS A 150 22.50 21.06 5.23
CA HIS A 150 22.75 21.92 4.08
C HIS A 150 23.42 23.24 4.47
N ARG A 151 22.96 23.87 5.55
CA ARG A 151 23.58 25.10 6.07
C ARG A 151 24.99 24.83 6.58
N GLY A 152 25.22 23.69 7.23
CA GLY A 152 26.53 23.23 7.67
C GLY A 152 27.49 23.04 6.50
N GLU A 153 27.04 22.41 5.41
CA GLU A 153 27.83 22.26 4.18
C GLU A 153 28.26 23.61 3.60
N GLN A 154 27.36 24.61 3.58
CA GLN A 154 27.72 25.96 3.15
C GLN A 154 28.83 26.55 4.02
N LYS A 155 28.78 26.30 5.34
CA LYS A 155 29.81 26.74 6.29
C LYS A 155 31.13 26.01 6.13
N VAL A 156 31.11 24.71 5.82
CA VAL A 156 32.32 23.95 5.42
C VAL A 156 32.95 24.57 4.17
N LYS A 157 32.16 24.92 3.15
CA LYS A 157 32.66 25.58 1.92
C LYS A 157 33.23 26.97 2.18
N GLU A 158 32.58 27.78 3.02
CA GLU A 158 33.09 29.08 3.45
C GLU A 158 34.41 28.94 4.21
N ALA A 159 34.50 27.98 5.14
CA ALA A 159 35.71 27.69 5.89
C ALA A 159 36.86 27.28 4.95
N GLN A 160 36.61 26.34 4.04
CA GLN A 160 37.60 25.87 3.06
C GLN A 160 38.10 27.03 2.19
N LYS A 161 37.21 27.86 1.66
CA LYS A 161 37.55 29.04 0.86
C LYS A 161 38.47 30.00 1.62
N ASN A 162 38.16 30.27 2.89
CA ASN A 162 38.94 31.18 3.73
C ASN A 162 40.29 30.58 4.13
N LEU A 163 40.38 29.26 4.36
CA LEU A 163 41.65 28.57 4.60
C LEU A 163 42.55 28.56 3.36
N ASP A 164 41.99 28.34 2.17
CA ASP A 164 42.74 28.33 0.91
C ASP A 164 43.20 29.73 0.47
N ALA A 165 42.56 30.78 0.98
CA ALA A 165 43.00 32.16 0.78
C ALA A 165 44.30 32.51 1.55
N LEU A 166 44.76 31.63 2.45
CA LEU A 166 46.01 31.80 3.19
C LEU A 166 47.20 31.29 2.35
N PRO A 167 48.17 32.16 1.97
CA PRO A 167 49.27 31.75 1.11
C PRO A 167 50.20 30.72 1.76
N VAL A 168 50.73 29.77 0.98
CA VAL A 168 51.64 28.72 1.47
C VAL A 168 52.88 29.29 2.18
N TRP A 169 53.44 30.39 1.70
CA TRP A 169 54.58 31.01 2.36
C TRP A 169 54.25 31.55 3.75
N PHE A 170 53.00 31.97 4.00
CA PHE A 170 52.53 32.46 5.30
C PHE A 170 52.51 31.33 6.35
N LEU A 171 52.39 30.08 5.89
CA LEU A 171 52.43 28.89 6.73
C LEU A 171 53.87 28.51 7.15
N ASN A 172 54.88 28.86 6.36
CA ASN A 172 56.27 28.45 6.60
C ASN A 172 57.14 29.56 7.21
N ASP A 173 56.76 30.82 7.04
CA ASP A 173 57.61 31.98 7.32
C ASP A 173 56.85 33.03 8.12
N TRP A 174 56.23 32.61 9.23
CA TRP A 174 55.45 33.50 10.09
C TRP A 174 56.41 34.37 10.91
N PRO A 175 56.37 35.71 10.75
CA PRO A 175 57.18 36.57 11.59
C PRO A 175 56.58 36.62 13.00
N GLU A 176 57.38 36.31 14.02
CA GLU A 176 57.04 36.42 15.46
C GLU A 176 56.81 37.88 15.91
N TYR A 177 56.46 38.79 14.99
CA TYR A 177 56.34 40.22 15.26
C TYR A 177 55.00 40.54 15.92
N ARG A 178 54.99 40.52 17.26
CA ARG A 178 53.88 41.01 18.07
C ARG A 178 53.92 42.54 18.13
N ALA A 179 53.13 43.21 17.28
CA ALA A 179 52.95 44.65 17.38
C ALA A 179 52.13 44.99 18.65
N TRP A 180 52.63 45.88 19.52
CA TRP A 180 51.98 46.30 20.77
C TRP A 180 50.53 46.83 20.64
N TRP A 181 50.08 47.16 19.43
CA TRP A 181 48.74 47.68 19.12
C TRP A 181 47.88 46.73 18.27
N TYR A 182 48.36 45.53 17.91
CA TYR A 182 47.61 44.55 17.13
C TYR A 182 47.85 43.11 17.59
N ASP A 183 46.79 42.44 18.05
CA ASP A 183 46.82 41.08 18.56
C ASP A 183 46.58 40.05 17.44
N TRP A 184 47.67 39.41 17.01
CA TRP A 184 47.68 38.33 16.02
C TRP A 184 47.19 37.03 16.65
N ARG A 185 46.13 36.41 16.10
CA ARG A 185 45.59 35.14 16.61
C ARG A 185 45.84 33.95 15.69
N PHE A 186 46.51 34.17 14.56
CA PHE A 186 46.96 33.10 13.70
C PHE A 186 47.86 32.10 14.44
N SER A 187 47.64 30.81 14.20
CA SER A 187 48.55 29.74 14.63
C SER A 187 48.56 28.63 13.60
N ILE A 188 49.75 28.06 13.33
CA ILE A 188 49.90 26.90 12.43
C ILE A 188 49.12 25.70 12.96
N TYR A 189 49.14 25.51 14.28
CA TYR A 189 48.36 24.47 14.94
C TYR A 189 46.84 24.63 14.67
N GLY A 190 46.30 25.83 14.90
CA GLY A 190 44.88 26.13 14.66
C GLY A 190 44.50 26.05 13.18
N PHE A 191 45.38 26.45 12.27
CA PHE A 191 45.18 26.28 10.83
C PHE A 191 45.08 24.79 10.45
N ASN A 192 46.05 23.98 10.89
CA ASN A 192 46.05 22.54 10.60
C ASN A 192 44.85 21.83 11.23
N ALA A 193 44.47 22.21 12.46
CA ALA A 193 43.28 21.72 13.14
C ALA A 193 42.01 22.07 12.35
N ALA A 194 41.85 23.33 11.93
CA ALA A 194 40.71 23.77 11.14
C ALA A 194 40.62 23.04 9.80
N ARG A 195 41.74 22.87 9.08
CA ARG A 195 41.77 22.14 7.81
C ARG A 195 41.41 20.66 7.97
N THR A 196 41.90 20.03 9.04
CA THR A 196 41.53 18.65 9.40
C THR A 196 40.04 18.53 9.70
N LYS A 197 39.51 19.46 10.51
CA LYS A 197 38.09 19.47 10.89
C LYS A 197 37.18 19.71 9.67
N VAL A 198 37.55 20.62 8.77
CA VAL A 198 36.84 20.81 7.49
C VAL A 198 36.74 19.51 6.71
N GLY A 199 37.84 18.76 6.57
CA GLY A 199 37.82 17.45 5.90
C GLY A 199 36.92 16.42 6.59
N GLN A 200 36.92 16.37 7.92
CA GLN A 200 36.04 15.48 8.69
C GLN A 200 34.56 15.84 8.53
N LEU A 201 34.23 17.13 8.61
CA LEU A 201 32.87 17.63 8.46
C LEU A 201 32.35 17.43 7.04
N ASP A 202 33.18 17.63 6.02
CA ASP A 202 32.83 17.38 4.61
C ASP A 202 32.52 15.89 4.37
N ALA A 203 33.35 14.99 4.90
CA ALA A 203 33.12 13.55 4.84
C ALA A 203 31.81 13.15 5.55
N LYS A 204 31.51 13.75 6.70
CA LYS A 204 30.25 13.50 7.43
C LYS A 204 29.03 14.01 6.65
N VAL A 205 29.09 15.21 6.07
CA VAL A 205 28.04 15.74 5.19
C VAL A 205 27.80 14.82 3.99
N PHE A 206 28.86 14.29 3.39
CA PHE A 206 28.74 13.34 2.28
C PHE A 206 28.01 12.06 2.69
N GLN A 207 28.35 11.48 3.85
CA GLN A 207 27.65 10.31 4.41
C GLN A 207 26.17 10.60 4.68
N GLU A 208 25.87 11.73 5.32
CA GLU A 208 24.50 12.16 5.62
C GLU A 208 23.68 12.36 4.35
N LYS A 209 24.25 12.97 3.30
CA LYS A 209 23.59 13.13 2.00
C LYS A 209 23.26 11.79 1.35
N ASN A 210 24.22 10.86 1.32
CA ASN A 210 23.99 9.54 0.73
C ASN A 210 22.91 8.76 1.48
N ALA A 211 22.90 8.84 2.82
CA ALA A 211 21.88 8.23 3.64
C ALA A 211 20.50 8.89 3.42
N GLN A 212 20.44 10.22 3.28
CA GLN A 212 19.21 10.94 2.96
C GLN A 212 18.65 10.55 1.59
N THR A 213 19.50 10.41 0.56
CA THR A 213 19.09 9.91 -0.76
C THR A 213 18.52 8.50 -0.65
N SER A 214 19.17 7.62 0.10
CA SER A 214 18.72 6.23 0.29
C SER A 214 17.38 6.14 1.02
N LEU A 215 17.19 6.97 2.06
CA LEU A 215 15.91 7.12 2.77
C LEU A 215 14.80 7.56 1.81
N THR A 216 15.01 8.68 1.09
CA THR A 216 14.00 9.22 0.17
C THR A 216 13.66 8.23 -0.95
N GLN A 217 14.65 7.54 -1.51
CA GLN A 217 14.42 6.52 -2.54
C GLN A 217 13.57 5.37 -2.00
N SER A 218 13.93 4.84 -0.82
CA SER A 218 13.19 3.74 -0.19
C SER A 218 11.75 4.13 0.13
N GLU A 219 11.51 5.35 0.61
CA GLU A 219 10.15 5.86 0.86
C GLU A 219 9.34 5.99 -0.43
N GLN A 220 9.94 6.48 -1.51
CA GLN A 220 9.29 6.55 -2.82
C GLN A 220 8.95 5.15 -3.36
N ASP A 221 9.85 4.19 -3.21
CA ASP A 221 9.63 2.82 -3.66
C ASP A 221 8.53 2.12 -2.84
N ILE A 222 8.47 2.38 -1.52
CA ILE A 222 7.35 1.94 -0.66
C ILE A 222 6.02 2.52 -1.18
N LEU A 223 5.95 3.83 -1.45
CA LEU A 223 4.73 4.47 -1.95
C LEU A 223 4.31 3.93 -3.31
N LYS A 224 5.27 3.72 -4.21
CA LYS A 224 5.02 3.16 -5.54
C LYS A 224 4.50 1.72 -5.45
N ALA A 225 5.09 0.90 -4.57
CA ALA A 225 4.64 -0.47 -4.37
C ALA A 225 3.22 -0.53 -3.77
N LYS A 226 2.89 0.37 -2.82
CA LYS A 226 1.52 0.55 -2.30
C LYS A 226 0.53 0.88 -3.43
N GLN A 227 0.89 1.81 -4.31
CA GLN A 227 0.06 2.20 -5.44
C GLN A 227 -0.13 1.05 -6.44
N GLN A 228 0.94 0.32 -6.76
CA GLN A 228 0.88 -0.86 -7.63
C GLN A 228 -0.04 -1.94 -7.07
N TYR A 229 0.03 -2.19 -5.76
CA TYR A 229 -0.86 -3.14 -5.09
C TYR A 229 -2.34 -2.72 -5.18
N GLN A 230 -2.63 -1.44 -4.99
CA GLN A 230 -4.00 -0.90 -5.09
C GLN A 230 -4.58 -0.98 -6.50
N GLN A 231 -3.75 -0.75 -7.53
CA GLN A 231 -4.16 -0.78 -8.94
C GLN A 231 -4.21 -2.19 -9.53
N ALA A 232 -3.53 -3.16 -8.91
CA ALA A 232 -3.45 -4.53 -9.39
C ALA A 232 -4.82 -5.24 -9.31
N SER A 233 -5.24 -5.78 -10.47
CA SER A 233 -6.51 -6.51 -10.59
C SER A 233 -6.35 -8.02 -10.44
N THR A 234 -5.13 -8.56 -10.63
CA THR A 234 -4.85 -9.99 -10.54
C THR A 234 -4.08 -10.34 -9.26
N PRO A 235 -4.21 -11.57 -8.73
CA PRO A 235 -3.43 -12.03 -7.59
C PRO A 235 -1.91 -11.99 -7.84
N ILE A 236 -1.49 -12.30 -9.07
CA ILE A 236 -0.07 -12.32 -9.46
C ILE A 236 0.53 -10.90 -9.39
N ASP A 237 -0.18 -9.90 -9.93
CA ASP A 237 0.28 -8.51 -9.89
C ASP A 237 0.33 -7.96 -8.47
N LYS A 238 -0.64 -8.35 -7.62
CA LYS A 238 -0.65 -8.02 -6.19
C LYS A 238 0.55 -8.62 -5.47
N GLN A 239 0.88 -9.87 -5.75
CA GLN A 239 2.04 -10.54 -5.17
C GLN A 239 3.37 -9.89 -5.61
N ALA A 240 3.48 -9.47 -6.87
CA ALA A 240 4.63 -8.72 -7.36
C ALA A 240 4.78 -7.37 -6.63
N ALA A 241 3.68 -6.64 -6.42
CA ALA A 241 3.68 -5.40 -5.67
C ALA A 241 4.09 -5.58 -4.20
N ILE A 242 3.61 -6.64 -3.53
CA ILE A 242 4.03 -7.01 -2.17
C ILE A 242 5.53 -7.30 -2.12
N SER A 243 6.07 -8.01 -3.11
CA SER A 243 7.51 -8.29 -3.20
C SER A 243 8.33 -7.00 -3.34
N SER A 244 7.90 -6.09 -4.22
CA SER A 244 8.53 -4.77 -4.38
C SER A 244 8.49 -3.96 -3.09
N TRP A 245 7.36 -4.00 -2.37
CA TRP A 245 7.22 -3.30 -1.09
C TRP A 245 8.18 -3.85 -0.03
N ARG A 246 8.25 -5.18 0.14
CA ARG A 246 9.22 -5.81 1.07
C ARG A 246 10.66 -5.45 0.72
N SER A 247 11.00 -5.43 -0.57
CA SER A 247 12.32 -5.01 -1.04
C SER A 247 12.64 -3.57 -0.64
N ALA A 248 11.68 -2.64 -0.77
CA ALA A 248 11.87 -1.25 -0.40
C ALA A 248 12.01 -1.06 1.12
N ILE A 249 11.29 -1.84 1.94
CA ILE A 249 11.50 -1.88 3.40
C ILE A 249 12.90 -2.39 3.75
N ASN A 250 13.40 -3.42 3.06
CA ASN A 250 14.76 -3.93 3.28
C ASN A 250 15.82 -2.89 2.91
N GLN A 251 15.59 -2.08 1.87
CA GLN A 251 16.48 -0.96 1.52
C GLN A 251 16.46 0.14 2.58
N LEU A 252 15.28 0.43 3.14
CA LEU A 252 15.13 1.37 4.25
C LEU A 252 15.90 0.93 5.50
N GLU A 253 15.94 -0.39 5.78
CA GLU A 253 16.69 -0.96 6.91
C GLU A 253 18.22 -0.82 6.73
N GLN A 254 18.70 -0.74 5.48
CA GLN A 254 20.14 -0.59 5.17
C GLN A 254 20.63 0.86 5.30
N VAL A 255 19.76 1.83 5.56
CA VAL A 255 20.16 3.23 5.76
C VAL A 255 21.03 3.32 7.03
N PRO A 256 22.27 3.85 6.95
CA PRO A 256 23.21 3.85 8.08
C PRO A 256 22.65 4.52 9.34
N SER A 257 22.51 3.76 10.44
CA SER A 257 21.82 4.19 11.66
C SER A 257 22.46 5.36 12.40
N ILE A 258 23.74 5.65 12.13
CA ILE A 258 24.45 6.77 12.76
C ILE A 258 24.05 8.13 12.16
N THR A 259 23.47 8.14 10.97
CA THR A 259 23.03 9.35 10.26
C THR A 259 21.69 9.84 10.77
N LEU A 260 21.34 11.10 10.49
CA LEU A 260 19.99 11.62 10.74
C LEU A 260 18.94 10.79 9.99
N ALA A 261 19.19 10.53 8.70
CA ALA A 261 18.30 9.74 7.86
C ALA A 261 18.09 8.31 8.38
N GLY A 262 19.14 7.65 8.90
CA GLY A 262 19.02 6.33 9.51
C GLY A 262 18.16 6.30 10.77
N LYS A 263 18.24 7.35 11.61
CA LYS A 263 17.35 7.49 12.77
C LYS A 263 15.89 7.65 12.33
N THR A 264 15.64 8.47 11.30
CA THR A 264 14.31 8.63 10.71
C THR A 264 13.79 7.33 10.10
N ALA A 265 14.63 6.61 9.35
CA ALA A 265 14.31 5.32 8.76
C ALA A 265 13.86 4.32 9.84
N LYS A 266 14.66 4.18 10.91
CA LYS A 266 14.36 3.29 12.04
C LYS A 266 13.05 3.66 12.74
N ALA A 267 12.76 4.95 12.93
CA ALA A 267 11.53 5.40 13.55
C ALA A 267 10.28 5.04 12.72
N LYS A 268 10.40 4.98 11.38
CA LYS A 268 9.29 4.64 10.47
C LYS A 268 9.18 3.16 10.14
N LEU A 269 10.21 2.37 10.45
CA LEU A 269 10.31 0.98 10.02
C LEU A 269 9.18 0.10 10.55
N GLU A 270 8.82 0.26 11.82
CA GLU A 270 7.73 -0.49 12.46
C GLU A 270 6.38 -0.21 11.79
N ASP A 271 6.11 1.05 11.46
CA ASP A 271 4.87 1.44 10.76
C ASP A 271 4.80 0.80 9.37
N TYR A 272 5.90 0.83 8.60
CA TYR A 272 5.92 0.21 7.27
C TYR A 272 5.82 -1.32 7.33
N GLN A 273 6.40 -1.96 8.35
CA GLN A 273 6.28 -3.40 8.57
C GLN A 273 4.85 -3.79 8.94
N ARG A 274 4.18 -3.00 9.80
CA ARG A 274 2.78 -3.21 10.16
C ARG A 274 1.85 -3.07 8.95
N ASP A 275 2.03 -2.01 8.15
CA ASP A 275 1.23 -1.76 6.96
C ASP A 275 1.26 -2.95 5.97
N VAL A 276 2.45 -3.51 5.71
CA VAL A 276 2.57 -4.66 4.79
C VAL A 276 1.99 -5.94 5.39
N GLN A 277 2.10 -6.15 6.70
CA GLN A 277 1.50 -7.30 7.38
C GLN A 277 -0.03 -7.26 7.34
N GLU A 278 -0.62 -6.09 7.63
CA GLU A 278 -2.08 -5.89 7.56
C GLU A 278 -2.60 -6.16 6.14
N ILE A 279 -1.96 -5.57 5.13
CA ILE A 279 -2.41 -5.71 3.75
C ILE A 279 -2.21 -7.12 3.22
N VAL A 280 -1.09 -7.77 3.51
CA VAL A 280 -0.84 -9.17 3.09
C VAL A 280 -1.81 -10.13 3.80
N GLY A 281 -2.10 -9.90 5.08
CA GLY A 281 -3.07 -10.68 5.84
C GLY A 281 -4.48 -10.57 5.24
N LEU A 282 -4.92 -9.36 4.91
CA LEU A 282 -6.21 -9.11 4.26
C LEU A 282 -6.27 -9.67 2.83
N ALA A 283 -5.17 -9.59 2.08
CA ALA A 283 -5.08 -10.11 0.71
C ALA A 283 -5.27 -11.63 0.66
N ALA A 284 -4.52 -12.35 1.49
CA ALA A 284 -4.56 -13.80 1.56
C ALA A 284 -5.91 -14.32 2.07
N GLY A 285 -6.53 -13.61 3.00
CA GLY A 285 -7.90 -13.89 3.46
C GLY A 285 -8.92 -13.77 2.34
N ASN A 286 -8.93 -12.64 1.62
CA ASN A 286 -9.88 -12.38 0.54
C ASN A 286 -9.72 -13.35 -0.65
N GLU A 287 -8.49 -13.72 -1.03
CA GLU A 287 -8.26 -14.67 -2.12
C GLU A 287 -8.74 -16.09 -1.79
N ARG A 288 -8.48 -16.55 -0.54
CA ARG A 288 -8.97 -17.84 -0.07
C ARG A 288 -10.50 -17.90 -0.12
N VAL A 289 -11.16 -16.85 0.38
CA VAL A 289 -12.63 -16.78 0.40
C VAL A 289 -13.21 -16.73 -1.02
N SER A 290 -12.61 -15.95 -1.92
CA SER A 290 -13.01 -15.93 -3.34
C SER A 290 -12.89 -17.31 -4.00
N THR A 291 -11.82 -18.04 -3.71
CA THR A 291 -11.59 -19.41 -4.21
C THR A 291 -12.66 -20.37 -3.73
N LEU A 292 -12.99 -20.34 -2.42
CA LEU A 292 -14.04 -21.18 -1.83
C LEU A 292 -15.42 -20.90 -2.44
N ILE A 293 -15.79 -19.63 -2.59
CA ILE A 293 -17.07 -19.24 -3.22
C ILE A 293 -17.12 -19.69 -4.69
N THR A 294 -16.01 -19.56 -5.42
CA THR A 294 -15.93 -19.98 -6.83
C THR A 294 -16.08 -21.50 -6.97
N ALA A 295 -15.37 -22.28 -6.15
CA ALA A 295 -15.49 -23.73 -6.13
C ALA A 295 -16.92 -24.17 -5.76
N ALA A 296 -17.53 -23.54 -4.75
CA ALA A 296 -18.92 -23.80 -4.37
C ALA A 296 -19.90 -23.60 -5.54
N ARG A 297 -19.71 -22.52 -6.30
CA ARG A 297 -20.55 -22.23 -7.48
C ARG A 297 -20.37 -23.27 -8.58
N GLN A 298 -19.15 -23.74 -8.84
CA GLN A 298 -18.91 -24.80 -9.83
C GLN A 298 -19.65 -26.09 -9.47
N PHE A 299 -19.48 -26.59 -8.24
CA PHE A 299 -20.21 -27.78 -7.79
C PHE A 299 -21.73 -27.59 -7.86
N SER A 300 -22.24 -26.41 -7.47
CA SER A 300 -23.67 -26.10 -7.56
C SER A 300 -24.20 -26.10 -8.99
N TRP A 301 -23.39 -25.63 -9.95
CA TRP A 301 -23.75 -25.59 -11.36
C TRP A 301 -23.78 -27.00 -11.95
N GLU A 302 -22.79 -27.83 -11.62
CA GLU A 302 -22.76 -29.24 -12.01
C GLU A 302 -23.94 -30.00 -11.43
N ALA A 303 -24.26 -29.80 -10.14
CA ALA A 303 -25.42 -30.40 -9.49
C ALA A 303 -26.74 -29.99 -10.18
N ALA A 304 -26.90 -28.69 -10.46
CA ALA A 304 -28.08 -28.17 -11.15
C ALA A 304 -28.19 -28.68 -12.59
N LYS A 305 -27.06 -28.93 -13.26
CA LYS A 305 -27.03 -29.52 -14.60
C LYS A 305 -27.36 -31.00 -14.58
N ALA A 306 -26.81 -31.75 -13.63
CA ALA A 306 -27.02 -33.19 -13.49
C ALA A 306 -28.47 -33.53 -13.05
N GLY A 307 -29.12 -32.66 -12.27
CA GLY A 307 -30.50 -32.85 -11.83
C GLY A 307 -31.59 -32.33 -12.80
N GLN A 308 -31.20 -31.91 -14.01
CA GLN A 308 -32.15 -31.47 -15.05
C GLN A 308 -32.72 -32.64 -15.83
N ASN A 309 -33.98 -32.49 -16.26
CA ASN A 309 -34.72 -33.45 -17.08
C ASN A 309 -34.93 -34.83 -16.41
N PRO A 310 -35.60 -34.87 -15.23
CA PRO A 310 -36.03 -36.14 -14.64
C PRO A 310 -37.01 -36.89 -15.57
N PRO A 311 -37.20 -38.22 -15.39
CA PRO A 311 -36.78 -39.01 -14.24
C PRO A 311 -35.31 -39.41 -14.26
N HIS A 312 -34.72 -39.55 -13.08
CA HIS A 312 -33.37 -40.08 -12.87
C HIS A 312 -33.42 -41.28 -11.92
N THR A 313 -32.50 -42.20 -12.09
CA THR A 313 -32.27 -43.33 -11.20
C THR A 313 -31.81 -42.86 -9.81
N VAL A 314 -31.89 -43.74 -8.83
CA VAL A 314 -31.43 -43.48 -7.45
C VAL A 314 -29.95 -43.07 -7.44
N ALA A 315 -29.11 -43.77 -8.21
CA ALA A 315 -27.68 -43.50 -8.31
C ALA A 315 -27.38 -42.12 -8.93
N GLU A 316 -28.14 -41.71 -9.95
CA GLU A 316 -28.02 -40.37 -10.53
C GLU A 316 -28.45 -39.28 -9.53
N TRP A 317 -29.51 -39.50 -8.74
CA TRP A 317 -29.89 -38.57 -7.69
C TRP A 317 -28.85 -38.47 -6.56
N GLU A 318 -28.23 -39.58 -6.18
CA GLU A 318 -27.13 -39.60 -5.20
C GLU A 318 -25.92 -38.81 -5.70
N GLN A 319 -25.60 -38.87 -7.00
CA GLN A 319 -24.55 -38.03 -7.58
C GLN A 319 -24.89 -36.53 -7.51
N VAL A 320 -26.14 -36.16 -7.81
CA VAL A 320 -26.60 -34.77 -7.68
C VAL A 320 -26.54 -34.30 -6.23
N GLU A 321 -26.93 -35.15 -5.28
CA GLU A 321 -26.85 -34.90 -3.84
C GLU A 321 -25.41 -34.61 -3.40
N ASN A 322 -24.46 -35.49 -3.76
CA ASN A 322 -23.04 -35.37 -3.45
C ASN A 322 -22.43 -34.05 -3.98
N LEU A 323 -22.84 -33.58 -5.16
CA LEU A 323 -22.37 -32.32 -5.71
C LEU A 323 -22.89 -31.11 -4.90
N TRP A 324 -24.16 -31.14 -4.48
CA TRP A 324 -24.71 -30.11 -3.58
C TRP A 324 -24.02 -30.09 -2.23
N GLU A 325 -23.73 -31.26 -1.65
CA GLU A 325 -23.00 -31.37 -0.38
C GLU A 325 -21.58 -30.83 -0.48
N GLN A 326 -20.87 -31.10 -1.58
CA GLN A 326 -19.55 -30.51 -1.85
C GLN A 326 -19.62 -28.99 -1.98
N ALA A 327 -20.62 -28.44 -2.67
CA ALA A 327 -20.81 -27.00 -2.77
C ALA A 327 -21.01 -26.35 -1.39
N ILE A 328 -21.82 -26.98 -0.54
CA ILE A 328 -22.10 -26.52 0.83
C ILE A 328 -20.83 -26.59 1.69
N ALA A 329 -20.07 -27.68 1.60
CA ALA A 329 -18.84 -27.88 2.37
C ALA A 329 -17.78 -26.80 2.07
N GLN A 330 -17.66 -26.33 0.82
CA GLN A 330 -16.78 -25.21 0.49
C GLN A 330 -17.19 -23.91 1.20
N LEU A 331 -18.49 -23.60 1.22
CA LEU A 331 -19.01 -22.38 1.84
C LEU A 331 -18.88 -22.39 3.37
N GLN A 332 -18.97 -23.57 4.00
CA GLN A 332 -18.80 -23.73 5.46
C GLN A 332 -17.37 -23.47 5.95
N GLN A 333 -16.37 -23.48 5.05
CA GLN A 333 -14.99 -23.15 5.40
C GLN A 333 -14.76 -21.63 5.55
N ILE A 334 -15.71 -20.80 5.13
CA ILE A 334 -15.60 -19.34 5.22
C ILE A 334 -15.93 -18.91 6.65
N ARG A 335 -14.96 -18.30 7.30
CA ARG A 335 -15.05 -17.88 8.70
C ARG A 335 -15.86 -16.60 8.86
N SER A 336 -16.43 -16.39 10.05
CA SER A 336 -17.29 -15.24 10.37
C SER A 336 -16.54 -13.92 10.54
N ASP A 337 -15.21 -13.93 10.62
CA ASP A 337 -14.37 -12.74 10.68
C ASP A 337 -14.16 -12.06 9.32
N ASP A 338 -14.45 -12.74 8.20
CA ASP A 338 -14.61 -12.10 6.89
C ASP A 338 -16.07 -11.66 6.69
N LEU A 339 -16.39 -10.42 7.09
CA LEU A 339 -17.77 -9.93 7.10
C LEU A 339 -18.43 -9.94 5.70
N THR A 340 -17.68 -9.66 4.64
CA THR A 340 -18.25 -9.56 3.28
C THR A 340 -18.39 -10.95 2.66
N GLY A 341 -17.35 -11.77 2.73
CA GLY A 341 -17.37 -13.15 2.25
C GLY A 341 -18.36 -14.02 3.00
N TYR A 342 -18.47 -13.85 4.32
CA TYR A 342 -19.40 -14.60 5.15
C TYR A 342 -20.86 -14.30 4.82
N ALA A 343 -21.22 -13.02 4.62
CA ALA A 343 -22.60 -12.66 4.25
C ALA A 343 -23.03 -13.29 2.92
N GLU A 344 -22.15 -13.30 1.92
CA GLU A 344 -22.40 -13.97 0.65
C GLU A 344 -22.51 -15.49 0.82
N ALA A 345 -21.59 -16.09 1.58
CA ALA A 345 -21.59 -17.52 1.86
C ALA A 345 -22.90 -17.98 2.53
N GLN A 346 -23.41 -17.22 3.50
CA GLN A 346 -24.68 -17.54 4.19
C GLN A 346 -25.88 -17.52 3.24
N LYS A 347 -25.91 -16.56 2.30
CA LYS A 347 -26.97 -16.49 1.28
C LYS A 347 -26.94 -17.72 0.37
N LEU A 348 -25.76 -18.11 -0.11
CA LEU A 348 -25.58 -19.29 -0.95
C LEU A 348 -25.90 -20.58 -0.18
N LEU A 349 -25.48 -20.70 1.08
CA LEU A 349 -25.79 -21.83 1.94
C LEU A 349 -27.29 -22.05 2.08
N ALA A 350 -28.07 -20.99 2.31
CA ALA A 350 -29.53 -21.10 2.39
C ALA A 350 -30.14 -21.62 1.07
N GLN A 351 -29.62 -21.14 -0.07
CA GLN A 351 -30.08 -21.60 -1.39
C GLN A 351 -29.69 -23.06 -1.65
N TYR A 352 -28.45 -23.45 -1.37
CA TYR A 352 -27.93 -24.78 -1.67
C TYR A 352 -28.56 -25.84 -0.76
N ASN A 353 -28.77 -25.54 0.53
CA ASN A 353 -29.48 -26.43 1.43
C ASN A 353 -30.93 -26.69 0.98
N ARG A 354 -31.61 -25.67 0.45
CA ARG A 354 -32.95 -25.84 -0.13
C ARG A 354 -32.91 -26.80 -1.33
N ASN A 355 -31.95 -26.62 -2.23
CA ASN A 355 -31.79 -27.47 -3.42
C ASN A 355 -31.45 -28.92 -3.03
N LEU A 356 -30.53 -29.10 -2.09
CA LEU A 356 -30.19 -30.42 -1.53
C LEU A 356 -31.41 -31.11 -0.94
N GLY A 357 -32.24 -30.38 -0.18
CA GLY A 357 -33.48 -30.92 0.37
C GLY A 357 -34.45 -31.41 -0.72
N GLN A 358 -34.57 -30.69 -1.84
CA GLN A 358 -35.39 -31.12 -2.98
C GLN A 358 -34.84 -32.37 -3.66
N VAL A 359 -33.52 -32.49 -3.78
CA VAL A 359 -32.85 -33.67 -4.36
C VAL A 359 -33.08 -34.90 -3.49
N LYS A 360 -32.91 -34.78 -2.16
CA LYS A 360 -33.16 -35.86 -1.19
C LYS A 360 -34.61 -36.38 -1.26
N ILE A 361 -35.58 -35.48 -1.38
CA ILE A 361 -37.00 -35.87 -1.55
C ILE A 361 -37.20 -36.66 -2.85
N ARG A 362 -36.59 -36.24 -3.96
CA ARG A 362 -36.71 -36.93 -5.26
C ARG A 362 -36.03 -38.29 -5.26
N GLN A 363 -34.85 -38.40 -4.66
CA GLN A 363 -34.14 -39.67 -4.49
C GLN A 363 -34.99 -40.66 -3.69
N GLN A 364 -35.60 -40.22 -2.58
CA GLN A 364 -36.47 -41.07 -1.78
C GLN A 364 -37.73 -41.50 -2.54
N ALA A 365 -38.34 -40.58 -3.31
CA ALA A 365 -39.50 -40.91 -4.15
C ALA A 365 -39.16 -41.94 -5.24
N GLU A 366 -37.99 -41.81 -5.87
CA GLU A 366 -37.48 -42.77 -6.84
C GLU A 366 -37.24 -44.14 -6.20
N GLN A 367 -36.53 -44.20 -5.07
CA GLN A 367 -36.25 -45.45 -4.35
C GLN A 367 -37.55 -46.18 -3.98
N ALA A 368 -38.50 -45.48 -3.36
CA ALA A 368 -39.79 -46.06 -2.97
C ALA A 368 -40.60 -46.55 -4.17
N SER A 369 -40.51 -45.83 -5.30
CA SER A 369 -41.22 -46.18 -6.54
C SER A 369 -40.63 -47.42 -7.23
N VAL A 370 -39.30 -47.54 -7.24
CA VAL A 370 -38.60 -48.73 -7.73
C VAL A 370 -38.94 -49.96 -6.87
N GLU A 371 -38.92 -49.81 -5.55
CA GLU A 371 -39.30 -50.89 -4.62
C GLU A 371 -40.75 -51.34 -4.80
N ALA A 372 -41.69 -50.40 -4.89
CA ALA A 372 -43.10 -50.71 -5.11
C ALA A 372 -43.34 -51.44 -6.44
N LEU A 373 -42.65 -51.01 -7.52
CA LEU A 373 -42.71 -51.70 -8.81
C LEU A 373 -42.15 -53.12 -8.72
N GLN A 374 -41.02 -53.33 -8.04
CA GLN A 374 -40.41 -54.65 -7.87
C GLN A 374 -41.30 -55.59 -7.02
N GLN A 375 -41.91 -55.07 -5.96
CA GLN A 375 -42.87 -55.83 -5.15
C GLN A 375 -44.12 -56.22 -5.96
N SER A 376 -44.62 -55.31 -6.79
CA SER A 376 -45.73 -55.58 -7.70
C SER A 376 -45.37 -56.67 -8.72
N GLN A 377 -44.19 -56.59 -9.36
CA GLN A 377 -43.71 -57.62 -10.29
C GLN A 377 -43.61 -58.99 -9.63
N SER A 378 -43.07 -59.06 -8.40
CA SER A 378 -42.97 -60.30 -7.63
C SER A 378 -44.35 -60.87 -7.26
N LYS A 379 -45.38 -60.03 -7.07
CA LYS A 379 -46.77 -60.46 -6.87
C LYS A 379 -47.39 -60.97 -8.18
N ILE A 380 -47.13 -60.29 -9.29
CA ILE A 380 -47.59 -60.71 -10.63
C ILE A 380 -47.02 -62.10 -10.98
N GLU A 381 -45.72 -62.32 -10.78
CA GLU A 381 -45.07 -63.61 -11.04
C GLU A 381 -45.69 -64.74 -10.21
N ARG A 382 -45.91 -64.50 -8.91
CA ARG A 382 -46.58 -65.46 -8.02
C ARG A 382 -48.01 -65.76 -8.46
N LEU A 383 -48.77 -64.73 -8.84
CA LEU A 383 -50.12 -64.93 -9.35
C LEU A 383 -50.10 -65.77 -10.63
N LEU A 384 -49.23 -65.46 -11.58
CA LEU A 384 -49.11 -66.24 -12.82
C LEU A 384 -48.73 -67.70 -12.56
N ALA A 385 -47.82 -67.97 -11.62
CA ALA A 385 -47.44 -69.32 -11.23
C ALA A 385 -48.58 -70.10 -10.53
N SER A 386 -49.53 -69.40 -9.92
CA SER A 386 -50.68 -70.01 -9.22
C SER A 386 -51.86 -70.36 -10.14
N ILE A 387 -51.87 -69.88 -11.39
CA ILE A 387 -52.97 -70.12 -12.33
C ILE A 387 -52.85 -71.55 -12.88
N PRO A 388 -53.82 -72.43 -12.64
CA PRO A 388 -53.81 -73.80 -13.15
C PRO A 388 -53.98 -73.83 -14.68
N ALA A 389 -53.46 -74.88 -15.32
CA ALA A 389 -53.56 -75.08 -16.77
C ALA A 389 -55.01 -75.26 -17.25
N ASP A 390 -55.89 -75.78 -16.39
CA ASP A 390 -57.32 -75.88 -16.66
C ASP A 390 -58.05 -74.60 -16.19
N ALA A 391 -58.61 -73.87 -17.16
CA ALA A 391 -59.35 -72.62 -16.94
C ALA A 391 -60.57 -72.78 -16.03
N GLN A 392 -61.14 -73.99 -15.90
CA GLN A 392 -62.31 -74.26 -15.04
C GLN A 392 -61.95 -74.37 -13.56
N SER A 393 -60.67 -74.55 -13.25
CA SER A 393 -60.15 -74.73 -11.89
C SER A 393 -59.59 -73.45 -11.25
N VAL A 394 -59.67 -72.30 -11.95
CA VAL A 394 -59.16 -71.02 -11.47
C VAL A 394 -59.96 -70.54 -10.25
N ASN A 395 -59.28 -70.34 -9.12
CA ASN A 395 -59.89 -69.68 -7.96
C ASN A 395 -60.05 -68.17 -8.24
N ARG A 396 -61.26 -67.79 -8.66
CA ARG A 396 -61.62 -66.40 -9.00
C ARG A 396 -61.40 -65.44 -7.82
N ASN A 397 -61.82 -65.82 -6.61
CA ASN A 397 -61.72 -64.97 -5.42
C ASN A 397 -60.26 -64.73 -5.03
N TYR A 398 -59.42 -65.76 -5.09
CA TYR A 398 -57.98 -65.64 -4.87
C TYR A 398 -57.34 -64.68 -5.90
N THR A 399 -57.66 -64.86 -7.19
CA THR A 399 -57.16 -64.01 -8.27
C THR A 399 -57.55 -62.55 -8.09
N ILE A 400 -58.80 -62.28 -7.68
CA ILE A 400 -59.29 -60.93 -7.37
C ILE A 400 -58.47 -60.30 -6.22
N SER A 401 -58.23 -61.05 -5.15
CA SER A 401 -57.48 -60.55 -3.98
C SER A 401 -56.02 -60.23 -4.33
N GLU A 402 -55.35 -61.10 -5.09
CA GLU A 402 -53.97 -60.85 -5.55
C GLU A 402 -53.90 -59.65 -6.50
N LEU A 403 -54.86 -59.50 -7.42
CA LEU A 403 -54.94 -58.34 -8.31
C LEU A 403 -55.15 -57.03 -7.54
N GLN A 404 -55.98 -57.03 -6.50
CA GLN A 404 -56.14 -55.86 -5.62
C GLN A 404 -54.83 -55.52 -4.91
N GLY A 405 -54.09 -56.52 -4.43
CA GLY A 405 -52.76 -56.32 -3.85
C GLY A 405 -51.72 -55.78 -4.83
N ILE A 406 -51.75 -56.24 -6.09
CA ILE A 406 -50.89 -55.73 -7.17
C ILE A 406 -51.22 -54.27 -7.48
N ILE A 407 -52.51 -53.93 -7.61
CA ILE A 407 -52.97 -52.56 -7.84
C ILE A 407 -52.52 -51.64 -6.70
N TYR A 408 -52.68 -52.06 -5.45
CA TYR A 408 -52.26 -51.30 -4.28
C TYR A 408 -50.77 -50.96 -4.29
N GLU A 409 -49.88 -51.89 -4.67
CA GLU A 409 -48.45 -51.59 -4.79
C GLU A 409 -48.16 -50.65 -5.97
N LEU A 410 -48.83 -50.83 -7.11
CA LEU A 410 -48.62 -49.99 -8.28
C LEU A 410 -49.09 -48.54 -8.06
N GLU A 411 -50.12 -48.33 -7.24
CA GLU A 411 -50.61 -46.99 -6.88
C GLU A 411 -49.63 -46.20 -5.99
N LYS A 412 -48.67 -46.87 -5.33
CA LYS A 412 -47.61 -46.18 -4.56
C LYS A 412 -46.52 -45.58 -5.44
N VAL A 413 -46.43 -45.97 -6.71
CA VAL A 413 -45.41 -45.48 -7.64
C VAL A 413 -45.70 -44.02 -8.01
N GLN A 414 -44.78 -43.14 -7.66
CA GLN A 414 -44.97 -41.69 -7.81
C GLN A 414 -44.69 -41.22 -9.25
N ASN A 415 -45.37 -40.15 -9.67
CA ASN A 415 -45.08 -39.50 -10.95
C ASN A 415 -43.67 -38.87 -10.95
N GLY A 416 -43.03 -38.84 -12.11
CA GLY A 416 -41.68 -38.27 -12.30
C GLY A 416 -40.54 -39.20 -11.86
N THR A 417 -40.85 -40.48 -11.59
CA THR A 417 -39.88 -41.54 -11.30
C THR A 417 -39.62 -42.43 -12.51
N THR A 418 -38.49 -43.14 -12.54
CA THR A 418 -38.18 -44.03 -13.67
C THR A 418 -39.16 -45.21 -13.76
N ALA A 419 -39.70 -45.64 -12.62
CA ALA A 419 -40.68 -46.71 -12.49
C ALA A 419 -42.08 -46.33 -13.01
N TYR A 420 -42.41 -45.03 -13.11
CA TYR A 420 -43.77 -44.55 -13.31
C TYR A 420 -44.46 -45.10 -14.55
N LEU A 421 -43.84 -44.98 -15.73
CA LEU A 421 -44.48 -45.40 -16.99
C LEU A 421 -44.75 -46.91 -17.02
N LYS A 422 -43.81 -47.71 -16.49
CA LYS A 422 -43.98 -49.16 -16.38
C LYS A 422 -45.10 -49.49 -15.40
N ALA A 423 -45.13 -48.85 -14.24
CA ALA A 423 -46.16 -49.07 -13.23
C ALA A 423 -47.56 -48.74 -13.77
N GLN A 424 -47.71 -47.64 -14.50
CA GLN A 424 -48.99 -47.27 -15.11
C GLN A 424 -49.48 -48.31 -16.14
N SER A 425 -48.57 -48.88 -16.93
CA SER A 425 -48.92 -49.95 -17.88
C SER A 425 -49.41 -51.22 -17.17
N LEU A 426 -48.77 -51.60 -16.07
CA LEU A 426 -49.16 -52.76 -15.26
C LEU A 426 -50.47 -52.49 -14.51
N LEU A 427 -50.66 -51.26 -14.02
CA LEU A 427 -51.85 -50.84 -13.30
C LEU A 427 -53.08 -50.97 -14.19
N LEU A 428 -53.00 -50.44 -15.42
CA LEU A 428 -54.08 -50.57 -16.40
C LEU A 428 -54.37 -52.04 -16.73
N SER A 429 -53.34 -52.86 -16.89
CA SER A 429 -53.49 -54.29 -17.17
C SER A 429 -54.18 -55.03 -16.02
N ALA A 430 -53.77 -54.78 -14.78
CA ALA A 430 -54.35 -55.37 -13.58
C ALA A 430 -55.81 -54.92 -13.37
N GLN A 431 -56.11 -53.63 -13.57
CA GLN A 431 -57.47 -53.09 -13.49
C GLN A 431 -58.39 -53.69 -14.56
N ASN A 432 -57.92 -53.84 -15.79
CA ASN A 432 -58.70 -54.47 -16.86
C ASN A 432 -58.99 -55.95 -16.54
N LYS A 433 -58.00 -56.68 -16.03
CA LYS A 433 -58.19 -58.08 -15.63
C LYS A 433 -59.15 -58.20 -14.45
N LEU A 434 -59.05 -57.31 -13.46
CA LEU A 434 -59.96 -57.25 -12.33
C LEU A 434 -61.41 -57.03 -12.77
N LYS A 435 -61.64 -56.09 -13.72
CA LYS A 435 -62.97 -55.85 -14.31
C LYS A 435 -63.55 -57.07 -15.02
N GLN A 436 -62.75 -57.83 -15.77
CA GLN A 436 -63.18 -59.08 -16.41
C GLN A 436 -63.59 -60.16 -15.40
N LEU A 437 -63.01 -60.11 -14.19
CA LEU A 437 -63.27 -61.05 -13.12
C LEU A 437 -64.32 -60.54 -12.13
N GLN A 438 -64.88 -59.35 -12.30
CA GLN A 438 -66.04 -58.89 -11.53
C GLN A 438 -67.33 -59.20 -12.33
N PRO A 439 -68.44 -59.57 -11.65
CA PRO A 439 -69.69 -59.93 -12.30
C PRO A 439 -70.34 -58.77 -13.05
#